data_AF-A0A452YNL5-F1
#
_entry.id   AF-A0A452YNL5-F1
#
_cell.length_a   1.000
_cell.length_b   1.000
_cell.length_c   1.000
_cell.angle_alpha   90.00
_cell.angle_beta   90.00
_cell.angle_gamma   90.00
#
_symmetry.space_group_name_H-M   'P 1'
#
loop_
_entity.id
_entity.type
_entity.pdbx_description
1 polymer ?
#
loop_
_entity_poly.entity_id
_entity_poly.type
_entity_poly.pdbx_seq_one_letter_code
_entity_poly.pdbx_strand_id
1 'polypeptide(L)'
;MAWATYVLLQNTNTTSVLIAIGNVLCIRGYWDPPADISKYAMINWFKSQMEQAGLNNLSSALYFPNFSDTQLGNILPQGILSVLAQPIVSNPDPANGESRAEGVVLLASNANYAYSEKDMVWIRTVANKFRLA
;
A
#
# COMPACT_ATOMS: atom_id res chain seq x y z
N MET A 1 7.30 4.67 -9.89
CA MET A 1 7.07 3.76 -8.74
C MET A 1 8.35 3.34 -8.04
N ALA A 2 9.39 2.87 -8.75
CA ALA A 2 10.66 2.46 -8.10
C ALA A 2 11.28 3.53 -7.19
N TRP A 3 11.37 4.79 -7.66
CA TRP A 3 11.86 5.91 -6.85
C TRP A 3 11.03 6.12 -5.57
N ALA A 4 9.70 5.97 -5.66
CA ALA A 4 8.82 6.17 -4.52
C ALA A 4 8.97 5.06 -3.49
N THR A 5 9.08 3.80 -3.92
CA THR A 5 9.35 2.69 -2.99
C THR A 5 10.66 2.92 -2.23
N TYR A 6 11.69 3.44 -2.89
CA TYR A 6 12.96 3.79 -2.24
C TYR A 6 12.77 4.93 -1.23
N VAL A 7 12.13 6.02 -1.64
CA VAL A 7 11.92 7.19 -0.78
C VAL A 7 11.04 6.85 0.43
N LEU A 8 10.00 6.04 0.26
CA LEU A 8 9.14 5.53 1.35
C LEU A 8 9.96 4.68 2.34
N LEU A 9 10.78 3.74 1.86
CA LEU A 9 11.64 2.90 2.71
C LEU A 9 12.70 3.72 3.47
N GLN A 10 13.26 4.76 2.85
CA GLN A 10 14.37 5.52 3.45
C GLN A 10 13.91 6.63 4.39
N ASN A 11 12.71 7.19 4.20
CA ASN A 11 12.27 8.38 4.94
C ASN A 11 11.11 8.09 5.90
N THR A 12 10.71 6.83 6.06
CA THR A 12 9.70 6.40 7.03
C THR A 12 10.19 5.13 7.72
N ASN A 13 9.57 4.77 8.85
CA ASN A 13 9.86 3.51 9.53
C ASN A 13 9.16 2.32 8.84
N THR A 14 9.34 2.18 7.52
CA THR A 14 8.73 1.13 6.70
C THR A 14 9.75 0.06 6.38
N THR A 15 9.37 -1.21 6.54
CA THR A 15 10.20 -2.36 6.14
C THR A 15 9.77 -2.93 4.79
N SER A 16 8.50 -2.75 4.43
CA SER A 16 7.90 -3.36 3.23
C SER A 16 6.91 -2.41 2.55
N VAL A 17 7.07 -2.23 1.25
CA VAL A 17 6.25 -1.33 0.42
C VAL A 17 5.65 -2.09 -0.76
N LEU A 18 4.35 -1.93 -0.96
CA LEU A 18 3.63 -2.37 -2.14
C LEU A 18 2.85 -1.17 -2.70
N ILE A 19 3.05 -0.86 -3.97
CA ILE A 19 2.31 0.16 -4.71
C ILE A 19 1.55 -0.55 -5.83
N ALA A 20 0.23 -0.41 -5.84
CA ALA A 20 -0.62 -0.94 -6.89
C ALA A 20 -1.41 0.19 -7.52
N ILE A 21 -1.34 0.32 -8.85
CA ILE A 21 -2.07 1.32 -9.64
C ILE A 21 -2.60 0.63 -10.88
N GLY A 22 -3.92 0.51 -11.00
CA GLY A 22 -4.55 -0.31 -12.04
C GLY A 22 -3.93 -1.71 -12.13
N ASN A 23 -3.36 -2.05 -13.29
CA ASN A 23 -2.73 -3.35 -13.50
C ASN A 23 -1.25 -3.44 -13.11
N VAL A 24 -0.64 -2.34 -12.67
CA VAL A 24 0.78 -2.27 -12.36
C VAL A 24 1.01 -2.42 -10.86
N LEU A 25 2.01 -3.23 -10.53
CA LEU A 25 2.40 -3.53 -9.15
C LEU A 25 3.89 -3.28 -8.99
N CYS A 26 4.27 -2.58 -7.92
CA CYS A 26 5.66 -2.34 -7.55
C CYS A 26 5.84 -2.74 -6.08
N ILE A 27 6.65 -3.76 -5.86
CA ILE A 27 6.84 -4.39 -4.55
C ILE A 27 8.31 -4.27 -4.15
N ARG A 28 8.58 -3.88 -2.91
CA ARG A 28 9.94 -3.81 -2.36
C ARG A 28 9.93 -4.04 -0.85
N GLY A 29 11.07 -4.47 -0.32
CA GLY A 29 11.22 -4.81 1.10
C GLY A 29 10.94 -6.28 1.37
N TYR A 30 10.74 -6.64 2.63
CA TYR A 30 10.52 -8.02 3.05
C TYR A 30 9.06 -8.40 2.82
N TRP A 31 8.79 -9.38 1.97
CA TRP A 31 7.45 -9.92 1.73
C TRP A 31 7.54 -11.44 1.75
N ASP A 32 6.49 -12.10 2.26
CA ASP A 32 6.44 -13.56 2.40
C ASP A 32 5.37 -14.17 1.47
N PRO A 33 5.50 -14.05 0.14
CA PRO A 33 4.59 -14.73 -0.78
C PRO A 33 4.73 -16.26 -0.67
N PRO A 34 3.73 -17.04 -1.12
CA PRO A 34 3.80 -18.49 -1.13
C PRO A 34 5.06 -19.01 -1.83
N ALA A 35 5.65 -20.06 -1.24
CA ALA A 35 6.79 -20.75 -1.84
C ALA A 35 6.42 -21.29 -3.24
N ASP A 36 7.41 -21.34 -4.14
CA ASP A 36 7.33 -22.01 -5.44
C ASP A 36 6.35 -21.43 -6.47
N ILE A 37 5.95 -20.16 -6.34
CA ILE A 37 5.15 -19.47 -7.37
C ILE A 37 6.04 -18.75 -8.39
N SER A 38 5.64 -18.81 -9.67
CA SER A 38 6.31 -18.05 -10.73
C SER A 38 6.15 -16.53 -10.50
N LYS A 39 7.02 -15.71 -11.12
CA LYS A 39 6.96 -14.25 -11.03
C LYS A 39 5.59 -13.67 -11.42
N TYR A 40 4.95 -14.23 -12.45
CA TYR A 40 3.62 -13.81 -12.88
C TYR A 40 2.52 -14.26 -11.91
N ALA A 41 2.63 -15.47 -11.39
CA ALA A 41 1.72 -15.98 -10.36
C ALA A 41 1.81 -15.16 -9.07
N MET A 42 3.01 -14.68 -8.70
CA MET A 42 3.22 -13.80 -7.55
C MET A 42 2.45 -12.46 -7.68
N ILE A 43 2.51 -11.82 -8.85
CA ILE A 43 1.78 -10.57 -9.10
C ILE A 43 0.27 -10.80 -8.96
N ASN A 44 -0.25 -11.88 -9.52
CA ASN A 44 -1.68 -12.22 -9.42
C ASN A 44 -2.08 -12.58 -7.99
N TRP A 45 -1.21 -13.28 -7.26
CA TRP A 45 -1.43 -13.58 -5.84
C TRP A 45 -1.57 -12.28 -5.03
N PHE A 46 -0.63 -11.34 -5.13
CA PHE A 46 -0.73 -10.05 -4.43
C PHE A 46 -2.01 -9.28 -4.77
N LYS A 47 -2.40 -9.26 -6.06
CA LYS A 47 -3.67 -8.65 -6.48
C LYS A 47 -4.87 -9.29 -5.79
N SER A 48 -4.93 -10.63 -5.76
CA SER A 48 -6.01 -11.36 -5.09
C SER A 48 -6.07 -11.09 -3.58
N GLN A 49 -4.91 -11.00 -2.92
CA GLN A 49 -4.86 -10.71 -1.49
C GLN A 49 -5.33 -9.29 -1.19
N MET A 50 -4.95 -8.30 -2.00
CA MET A 50 -5.43 -6.93 -1.82
C MET A 50 -6.94 -6.81 -2.02
N GLU A 51 -7.50 -7.55 -2.98
CA GLU A 51 -8.94 -7.59 -3.22
C GLU A 51 -9.68 -8.23 -2.03
N GLN A 52 -9.18 -9.36 -1.52
CA GLN A 52 -9.74 -10.00 -0.33
C GLN A 52 -9.68 -9.11 0.92
N ALA A 53 -8.62 -8.30 1.04
CA ALA A 53 -8.43 -7.33 2.10
C ALA A 53 -9.20 -6.00 1.89
N GLY A 54 -9.92 -5.84 0.77
CA GLY A 54 -10.68 -4.63 0.45
C GLY A 54 -9.82 -3.38 0.19
N LEU A 55 -8.53 -3.55 -0.14
CA LEU A 55 -7.59 -2.44 -0.33
C LEU A 55 -7.69 -1.75 -1.70
N ASN A 56 -8.43 -2.35 -2.62
CA ASN A 56 -8.64 -1.91 -4.00
C ASN A 56 -9.60 -0.72 -4.14
N ASN A 57 -10.45 -0.42 -3.15
CA ASN A 57 -11.41 0.68 -3.22
C ASN A 57 -11.43 1.54 -1.94
N LEU A 58 -10.26 1.97 -1.49
CA LEU A 58 -10.13 2.81 -0.30
C LEU A 58 -10.43 4.28 -0.62
N SER A 59 -11.37 4.88 0.12
CA SER A 59 -11.69 6.32 0.03
C SER A 59 -10.81 7.18 0.93
N SER A 60 -10.25 6.60 2.00
CA SER A 60 -9.38 7.26 2.96
C SER A 60 -8.24 6.34 3.39
N ALA A 61 -7.22 6.92 4.00
CA ALA A 61 -6.08 6.15 4.51
C ALA A 61 -6.52 5.29 5.71
N LEU A 62 -6.12 4.02 5.72
CA LEU A 62 -6.31 3.11 6.85
C LEU A 62 -4.97 2.93 7.55
N TYR A 63 -4.92 3.25 8.84
CA TYR A 63 -3.72 3.07 9.65
C TYR A 63 -4.00 2.16 10.85
N PHE A 64 -3.23 1.09 10.94
CA PHE A 64 -3.22 0.16 12.05
C PHE A 64 -1.88 0.33 12.79
N PRO A 65 -1.83 1.15 13.86
CA PRO A 65 -0.58 1.44 14.57
C PRO A 65 -0.09 0.29 15.46
N ASN A 66 -0.98 -0.61 15.85
CA ASN A 66 -0.66 -1.81 16.61
C ASN A 66 -1.44 -2.96 15.99
N PHE A 67 -0.85 -3.55 14.96
CA PHE A 67 -1.46 -4.57 14.12
C PHE A 67 -1.28 -5.94 14.77
N SER A 68 -2.39 -6.50 15.26
CA SER A 68 -2.49 -7.88 15.73
C SER A 68 -3.52 -8.68 14.94
N ASP A 69 -4.12 -8.06 13.93
CA ASP A 69 -5.34 -8.53 13.29
C ASP A 69 -5.08 -9.38 12.03
N THR A 70 -6.01 -10.27 11.73
CA THR A 70 -5.94 -11.20 10.58
C THR A 70 -6.58 -10.63 9.32
N GLN A 71 -7.13 -9.41 9.37
CA GLN A 71 -7.97 -8.82 8.30
C GLN A 71 -7.23 -8.52 6.99
N LEU A 72 -5.93 -8.23 7.04
CA LEU A 72 -5.12 -8.05 5.82
C LEU A 72 -4.68 -9.40 5.20
N GLY A 73 -5.09 -10.51 5.80
CA GLY A 73 -4.81 -11.86 5.31
C GLY A 73 -3.32 -12.19 5.31
N ASN A 74 -2.94 -13.13 4.44
CA ASN A 74 -1.55 -13.58 4.27
C ASN A 74 -0.69 -12.62 3.43
N ILE A 75 -1.15 -11.39 3.15
CA ILE A 75 -0.39 -10.47 2.31
C ILE A 75 0.84 -9.91 3.03
N LEU A 76 0.76 -9.77 4.36
CA LEU A 76 1.79 -9.13 5.15
C LEU A 76 2.88 -10.14 5.51
N PRO A 77 4.15 -9.72 5.54
CA PRO A 77 5.22 -10.55 6.04
C PRO A 77 5.06 -10.82 7.54
N GLN A 78 5.76 -11.83 8.03
CA GLN A 78 5.80 -12.16 9.45
C GLN A 78 6.46 -11.03 10.27
N GLY A 79 5.91 -10.77 11.46
CA GLY A 79 6.47 -9.80 12.41
C GLY A 79 6.10 -8.34 12.13
N ILE A 80 5.12 -8.09 11.26
CA ILE A 80 4.54 -6.75 11.09
C ILE A 80 3.75 -6.36 12.33
N LEU A 81 4.02 -5.14 12.81
CA LEU A 81 3.41 -4.53 13.99
C LEU A 81 2.61 -3.27 13.64
N SER A 82 2.81 -2.68 12.47
CA SER A 82 1.94 -1.60 12.00
C SER A 82 1.83 -1.57 10.48
N VAL A 83 0.68 -1.09 10.01
CA VAL A 83 0.32 -1.08 8.58
C VAL A 83 -0.40 0.20 8.21
N LEU A 84 0.00 0.83 7.11
CA LEU A 84 -0.70 1.96 6.51
C LEU A 84 -1.06 1.64 5.06
N ALA A 85 -2.35 1.71 4.75
CA ALA A 85 -2.85 1.70 3.38
C ALA A 85 -3.29 3.12 3.01
N GLN A 86 -2.53 3.77 2.13
CA GLN A 86 -2.81 5.12 1.62
C GLN A 86 -3.39 5.01 0.20
N PRO A 87 -4.64 5.41 -0.03
CA PRO A 87 -5.22 5.40 -1.37
C PRO A 87 -4.55 6.43 -2.28
N ILE A 88 -4.50 6.09 -3.57
CA ILE A 88 -4.21 6.98 -4.68
C ILE A 88 -5.56 7.30 -5.31
N VAL A 89 -6.02 8.53 -5.11
CA VAL A 89 -7.35 8.97 -5.50
C VAL A 89 -7.25 9.79 -6.79
N SER A 90 -8.07 9.46 -7.78
CA SER A 90 -8.14 10.17 -9.07
C SER A 90 -8.43 11.65 -8.88
N ASN A 91 -8.17 12.43 -9.92
CA ASN A 91 -8.78 13.76 -10.00
C ASN A 91 -10.32 13.61 -10.00
N PRO A 92 -11.05 14.59 -9.45
CA PRO A 92 -12.50 14.62 -9.54
C PRO A 92 -12.93 14.57 -11.01
N ASP A 93 -13.87 13.69 -11.34
CA ASP A 93 -14.43 13.61 -12.67
C ASP A 93 -15.14 14.95 -13.02
N PRO A 94 -14.85 15.56 -14.18
CA PRO A 94 -15.47 16.83 -14.56
C PRO A 94 -17.01 16.80 -14.65
N ALA A 95 -17.60 15.62 -14.90
CA ALA A 95 -19.02 15.46 -15.13
C ALA A 95 -19.84 15.33 -13.83
N ASN A 96 -19.30 14.68 -12.80
CA ASN A 96 -20.02 14.42 -11.54
C ASN A 96 -19.26 14.85 -10.27
N GLY A 97 -18.01 15.29 -10.39
CA GLY A 97 -17.18 15.74 -9.26
C GLY A 97 -16.67 14.61 -8.36
N GLU A 98 -16.92 13.35 -8.70
CA GLU A 98 -16.53 12.22 -7.87
C GLU A 98 -15.07 11.84 -8.12
N SER A 99 -14.36 11.49 -7.04
CA SER A 99 -13.03 10.90 -7.13
C SER A 99 -13.10 9.41 -6.83
N ARG A 100 -12.32 8.60 -7.55
CA ARG A 100 -12.26 7.15 -7.38
C ARG A 100 -10.87 6.71 -6.94
N ALA A 101 -10.79 5.60 -6.22
CA ALA A 101 -9.50 4.98 -5.93
C ALA A 101 -8.92 4.40 -7.24
N GLU A 102 -7.75 4.87 -7.65
CA GLU A 102 -6.99 4.35 -8.80
C GLU A 102 -5.95 3.30 -8.37
N GLY A 103 -5.63 3.31 -7.07
CA GLY A 103 -4.58 2.49 -6.52
C GLY A 103 -4.39 2.68 -5.02
N VAL A 104 -3.39 1.98 -4.50
CA VAL A 104 -3.05 2.00 -3.08
C VAL A 104 -1.54 1.89 -2.90
N VAL A 105 -1.03 2.63 -1.92
CA VAL A 105 0.30 2.46 -1.34
C VAL A 105 0.12 1.74 0.00
N LEU A 106 0.53 0.49 0.06
CA LEU A 106 0.54 -0.33 1.27
C LEU A 106 1.95 -0.33 1.87
N LEU A 107 2.04 0.07 3.13
CA LEU A 107 3.27 0.15 3.90
C LEU A 107 3.14 -0.72 5.14
N ALA A 108 4.13 -1.55 5.39
CA ALA A 108 4.20 -2.39 6.58
C ALA A 108 5.51 -2.15 7.32
N SER A 109 5.41 -2.16 8.65
CA SER A 109 6.54 -1.97 9.56
C SER A 109 6.57 -3.04 10.63
N ASN A 110 7.77 -3.43 11.05
CA ASN A 110 8.01 -4.28 12.21
C ASN A 110 8.06 -3.48 13.53
N ALA A 111 7.70 -2.19 13.52
CA ALA A 111 7.55 -1.36 14.70
C ALA A 111 6.08 -0.99 14.94
N ASN A 112 5.68 -0.94 16.21
CA ASN A 112 4.41 -0.33 16.60
C ASN A 112 4.48 1.19 16.38
N TYR A 113 3.35 1.79 16.04
CA TYR A 113 3.19 3.24 15.83
C TYR A 113 4.23 3.82 14.85
N ALA A 114 4.55 3.08 13.77
CA ALA A 114 5.64 3.43 12.86
C ALA A 114 5.44 4.75 12.10
N TYR A 115 4.19 5.21 11.95
CA TYR A 115 3.85 6.41 11.20
C TYR A 115 3.20 7.45 12.12
N SER A 116 3.85 8.60 12.25
CA SER A 116 3.26 9.80 12.86
C SER A 116 2.30 10.49 11.90
N GLU A 117 1.53 11.46 12.39
CA GLU A 117 0.69 12.30 11.52
C GLU A 117 1.50 13.00 10.42
N LYS A 118 2.71 13.47 10.76
CA LYS A 118 3.64 14.08 9.80
C LYS A 118 4.05 13.09 8.71
N ASP A 119 4.35 11.85 9.09
CA ASP A 119 4.69 10.79 8.13
C ASP A 119 3.49 10.50 7.22
N MET A 120 2.29 10.37 7.78
CA MET A 120 1.06 10.12 7.01
C MET A 120 0.78 11.24 5.99
N VAL A 121 0.98 12.51 6.35
CA VAL A 121 0.85 13.65 5.42
C VAL A 121 1.89 13.57 4.31
N TRP A 122 3.13 13.22 4.64
CA TRP A 122 4.20 13.09 3.65
C TRP A 122 3.96 11.88 2.72
N ILE A 123 3.56 10.73 3.25
CA ILE A 123 3.19 9.52 2.50
C ILE A 123 2.04 9.82 1.55
N ARG A 124 1.02 10.55 2.01
CA ARG A 124 -0.08 11.04 1.15
C ARG A 124 0.45 11.93 0.02
N THR A 125 1.41 12.82 0.32
CA THR A 125 2.02 13.69 -0.69
C THR A 125 2.76 12.88 -1.75
N VAL A 126 3.48 11.82 -1.36
CA VAL A 126 4.12 10.88 -2.29
C VAL A 126 3.07 10.13 -3.11
N ALA A 127 2.01 9.61 -2.48
CA ALA A 127 0.91 8.92 -3.17
C ALA A 127 0.23 9.82 -4.21
N ASN A 128 0.05 11.11 -3.91
CA ASN A 128 -0.56 12.07 -4.82
C ASN A 128 0.26 12.33 -6.09
N LYS A 129 1.56 12.00 -6.11
CA LYS A 129 2.40 12.09 -7.33
C LYS A 129 2.04 11.03 -8.38
N PHE A 130 1.23 10.03 -8.01
CA PHE A 130 0.76 9.00 -8.91
C PHE A 130 -0.59 9.28 -9.55
N ARG A 131 -1.28 10.34 -9.12
CA ARG A 131 -2.52 10.77 -9.75
C ARG A 131 -2.22 11.05 -11.21
N LEU A 132 -2.92 10.39 -12.12
CA LEU A 132 -2.83 10.70 -13.53
C LEU A 132 -3.41 12.11 -13.75
N ALA A 133 -2.75 12.88 -14.62
CA ALA A 133 -3.28 14.15 -15.12
C ALA A 133 -4.30 13.88 -16.21
#